data_AF-A0A2E3U3S0-F1
#
_entry.id   AF-A0A2E3U3S0-F1
#
_cell.length_a   1.000
_cell.length_b   1.000
_cell.length_c   1.000
_cell.angle_alpha   90.00
_cell.angle_beta   90.00
_cell.angle_gamma   90.00
#
_symmetry.space_group_name_H-M   'P 1'
#
loop_
_entity.id
_entity.type
_entity.pdbx_description
1 polymer ?
#
loop_
_entity_poly.entity_id
_entity_poly.type
_entity_poly.pdbx_seq_one_letter_code
_entity_poly.pdbx_strand_id
1 'polypeptide(L)'
;MHSQIHLVVRRLLVLVLVLASCGARGEITLYDYTVVNSYPHNTRFFTQGLLVHQGYLYEGTGRYGESALMQIRLDDGAVLKRKALGSRYFGEGIAVAGDRIFQLTWRENMVFEHDLATFDSVNSHYLPTEGWGLTWDGEHLILSDGSDRLYFYDPDGFQLVRSVAVTIQGRPVRFLNELEYIDGEVWANVWTSNEIVRIDPATGEVRSVVDLRGLRDQTTAGGSDAVLNGIAWDADNRRLLVTGKLWAHIFEIELHERD
;
A
#
# COMPACT_ATOMS: atom_id res chain seq x y z
N MET A 1 -67.41 -13.28 50.58
CA MET A 1 -66.68 -12.45 51.56
C MET A 1 -65.57 -13.28 52.19
N HIS A 2 -64.41 -13.35 51.54
CA HIS A 2 -63.20 -14.01 52.04
C HIS A 2 -61.97 -13.33 51.43
N SER A 3 -60.98 -13.11 52.29
CA SER A 3 -59.55 -12.99 52.07
C SER A 3 -58.94 -11.77 51.37
N GLN A 4 -58.08 -11.08 52.14
CA GLN A 4 -57.08 -10.13 51.68
C GLN A 4 -55.93 -10.85 50.95
N ILE A 5 -55.41 -10.23 49.89
CA ILE A 5 -54.21 -10.66 49.17
C ILE A 5 -53.11 -9.62 49.40
N HIS A 6 -52.03 -10.04 50.05
CA HIS A 6 -50.82 -9.23 50.23
C HIS A 6 -50.05 -9.09 48.91
N LEU A 7 -49.70 -7.85 48.55
CA LEU A 7 -48.83 -7.52 47.45
C LEU A 7 -47.38 -7.45 47.95
N VAL A 8 -46.52 -8.38 47.50
CA VAL A 8 -45.06 -8.30 47.69
C VAL A 8 -44.43 -8.01 46.33
N VAL A 9 -43.98 -6.77 46.12
CA VAL A 9 -43.24 -6.37 44.91
C VAL A 9 -41.75 -6.63 45.17
N ARG A 10 -41.21 -7.71 44.60
CA ARG A 10 -39.76 -7.95 44.50
C ARG A 10 -39.24 -7.20 43.26
N ARG A 11 -38.51 -6.10 43.44
CA ARG A 11 -37.74 -5.47 42.36
C ARG A 11 -36.45 -6.26 42.15
N LEU A 12 -36.32 -6.93 41.00
CA LEU A 12 -35.08 -7.51 40.54
C LEU A 12 -34.15 -6.39 40.04
N LEU A 13 -32.95 -6.29 40.62
CA LEU A 13 -31.88 -5.42 40.12
C LEU A 13 -31.08 -6.24 39.09
N VAL A 14 -31.18 -5.90 37.81
CA VAL A 14 -30.32 -6.48 36.76
C VAL A 14 -29.04 -5.65 36.69
N LEU A 15 -27.93 -6.23 37.16
CA LEU A 15 -26.60 -5.65 37.04
C LEU A 15 -26.05 -6.02 35.65
N VAL A 16 -26.05 -5.07 34.72
CA VAL A 16 -25.36 -5.24 33.43
C VAL A 16 -23.88 -4.93 33.65
N LEU A 17 -23.05 -5.97 33.76
CA LEU A 17 -21.60 -5.84 33.65
C LEU A 17 -21.24 -5.57 32.19
N VAL A 18 -20.83 -4.34 31.88
CA VAL A 18 -20.10 -4.04 30.65
C VAL A 18 -18.66 -4.49 30.87
N LEU A 19 -18.34 -5.70 30.42
CA LEU A 19 -16.95 -6.15 30.29
C LEU A 19 -16.32 -5.38 29.14
N ALA A 20 -15.63 -4.28 29.45
CA ALA A 20 -14.68 -3.69 28.54
C ALA A 20 -13.53 -4.68 28.37
N SER A 21 -13.55 -5.47 27.30
CA SER A 21 -12.42 -6.28 26.89
C SER A 21 -11.30 -5.34 26.46
N CYS A 22 -10.41 -5.01 27.40
CA CYS A 22 -9.13 -4.41 27.09
C CYS A 22 -8.32 -5.52 26.38
N GLY A 23 -8.43 -5.59 25.05
CA GLY A 23 -7.59 -6.48 24.26
C GLY A 23 -6.14 -6.19 24.60
N ALA A 24 -5.39 -7.22 24.99
CA ALA A 24 -3.95 -7.10 25.18
C ALA A 24 -3.36 -6.55 23.86
N ARG A 25 -2.84 -5.32 23.91
CA ARG A 25 -2.12 -4.74 22.78
C ARG A 25 -0.88 -5.61 22.58
N GLY A 26 -0.87 -6.40 21.51
CA GLY A 26 0.28 -7.20 21.13
C GLY A 26 1.52 -6.31 21.00
N GLU A 27 2.66 -6.86 21.39
CA GLU A 27 3.95 -6.26 21.08
C GLU A 27 4.12 -6.23 19.56
N ILE A 28 4.67 -5.13 19.03
CA ILE A 28 4.91 -5.00 17.60
C ILE A 28 6.24 -5.65 17.29
N THR A 29 6.22 -6.71 16.48
CA THR A 29 7.44 -7.32 15.97
C THR A 29 8.15 -6.34 15.03
N LEU A 30 9.46 -6.20 15.20
CA LEU A 30 10.33 -5.42 14.33
C LEU A 30 11.16 -6.38 13.48
N TYR A 31 11.30 -6.08 12.19
CA TYR A 31 12.14 -6.83 11.26
C TYR A 31 13.28 -5.95 10.76
N ASP A 32 14.48 -6.49 10.79
CA ASP A 32 15.63 -6.02 10.03
C ASP A 32 15.67 -6.72 8.66
N TYR A 33 16.62 -6.34 7.81
CA TYR A 33 16.73 -6.85 6.45
C TYR A 33 18.17 -7.24 6.09
N THR A 34 18.30 -8.18 5.16
CA THR A 34 19.54 -8.46 4.43
C THR A 34 19.28 -8.24 2.94
N VAL A 35 20.19 -7.55 2.26
CA VAL A 35 20.17 -7.43 0.80
C VAL A 35 20.70 -8.72 0.20
N VAL A 36 19.86 -9.42 -0.58
CA VAL A 36 20.21 -10.69 -1.22
C VAL A 36 20.68 -10.45 -2.66
N ASN A 37 20.10 -9.46 -3.33
CA ASN A 37 20.50 -9.07 -4.68
C ASN A 37 20.19 -7.58 -4.94
N SER A 38 20.81 -7.02 -5.98
CA SER A 38 20.47 -5.69 -6.48
C SER A 38 20.36 -5.70 -8.01
N TYR A 39 19.37 -4.96 -8.51
CA TYR A 39 19.05 -4.84 -9.93
C TYR A 39 19.17 -3.38 -10.37
N PRO A 40 19.57 -3.11 -11.63
CA PRO A 40 19.63 -1.75 -12.15
C PRO A 40 18.27 -1.05 -12.10
N HIS A 41 18.28 0.20 -11.66
CA HIS A 41 17.13 1.11 -11.70
C HIS A 41 17.55 2.47 -12.28
N ASN A 42 16.57 3.26 -12.71
CA ASN A 42 16.83 4.53 -13.36
C ASN A 42 16.73 5.68 -12.36
N THR A 43 17.83 6.42 -12.16
CA THR A 43 17.90 7.57 -11.25
C THR A 43 17.03 8.76 -11.67
N ARG A 44 16.34 8.69 -12.81
CA ARG A 44 15.34 9.67 -13.25
C ARG A 44 13.91 9.26 -12.88
N PHE A 45 13.67 8.02 -12.47
CA PHE A 45 12.33 7.54 -12.15
C PHE A 45 11.94 7.97 -10.75
N PHE A 46 10.92 8.83 -10.68
CA PHE A 46 10.31 9.23 -9.42
C PHE A 46 9.24 8.20 -9.07
N THR A 47 9.66 7.03 -8.59
CA THR A 47 8.82 5.86 -8.33
C THR A 47 7.66 6.19 -7.39
N GLN A 48 6.43 5.89 -7.81
CA GLN A 48 5.21 6.10 -7.04
C GLN A 48 4.31 4.87 -6.96
N GLY A 49 4.52 3.87 -7.81
CA GLY A 49 3.94 2.54 -7.68
C GLY A 49 4.85 1.51 -8.31
N LEU A 50 4.95 0.34 -7.69
CA LEU A 50 5.81 -0.74 -8.12
C LEU A 50 5.07 -2.08 -7.92
N LEU A 51 5.14 -2.99 -8.88
CA LEU A 51 4.60 -4.35 -8.69
C LEU A 51 5.30 -5.34 -9.62
N VAL A 52 5.25 -6.62 -9.27
CA VAL A 52 5.64 -7.72 -10.17
C VAL A 52 4.39 -8.39 -10.70
N HIS A 53 4.32 -8.58 -12.01
CA HIS A 53 3.24 -9.32 -12.65
C HIS A 53 3.77 -10.11 -13.84
N GLN A 54 3.52 -11.43 -13.85
CA GLN A 54 3.94 -12.36 -14.92
C GLN A 54 5.44 -12.24 -15.26
N GLY A 55 6.30 -12.16 -14.24
CA GLY A 55 7.75 -12.08 -14.39
C GLY A 55 8.30 -10.73 -14.86
N TYR A 56 7.44 -9.72 -15.04
CA TYR A 56 7.86 -8.35 -15.34
C TYR A 56 7.61 -7.42 -14.16
N LEU A 57 8.46 -6.41 -14.04
CA LEU A 57 8.23 -5.30 -13.15
C LEU A 57 7.34 -4.28 -13.86
N TYR A 58 6.36 -3.73 -13.16
CA TYR A 58 5.59 -2.58 -13.60
C TYR A 58 5.86 -1.43 -12.66
N GLU A 59 5.97 -0.22 -13.22
CA GLU A 59 6.29 0.98 -12.45
C GLU A 59 5.44 2.17 -12.90
N GLY A 60 4.82 2.82 -11.92
CA GLY A 60 4.21 4.14 -12.06
C GLY A 60 5.18 5.21 -11.56
N THR A 61 5.48 6.21 -12.40
CA THR A 61 6.33 7.34 -12.02
C THR A 61 5.55 8.64 -11.92
N GLY A 62 6.00 9.48 -11.00
CA GLY A 62 5.50 10.83 -10.77
C GLY A 62 6.34 11.92 -11.43
N ARG A 63 5.94 13.18 -11.17
CA ARG A 63 6.37 14.48 -11.75
C ARG A 63 5.57 14.93 -12.95
N TYR A 64 5.07 16.16 -12.87
CA TYR A 64 4.35 16.82 -13.96
C TYR A 64 5.22 16.87 -15.22
N GLY A 65 4.68 16.40 -16.34
CA GLY A 65 5.39 16.33 -17.62
C GLY A 65 6.32 15.12 -17.80
N GLU A 66 6.60 14.35 -16.74
CA GLU A 66 7.51 13.19 -16.78
C GLU A 66 6.81 11.87 -16.42
N SER A 67 5.67 11.94 -15.74
CA SER A 67 4.92 10.78 -15.23
C SER A 67 4.59 9.77 -16.33
N ALA A 68 4.75 8.49 -16.01
CA ALA A 68 4.51 7.41 -16.94
C ALA A 68 4.07 6.12 -16.23
N LEU A 69 3.45 5.22 -16.99
CA LEU A 69 3.30 3.81 -16.68
C LEU A 69 4.31 3.01 -17.53
N MET A 70 5.04 2.11 -16.90
CA MET A 70 6.10 1.34 -17.55
C MET A 70 6.00 -0.16 -17.24
N GLN A 71 6.39 -0.97 -18.21
CA GLN A 71 6.70 -2.39 -18.05
C GLN A 71 8.21 -2.55 -18.26
N ILE A 72 8.89 -3.18 -17.31
CA ILE A 72 10.35 -3.21 -17.19
C ILE A 72 10.81 -4.66 -17.00
N ARG A 73 11.91 -5.04 -17.66
CA ARG A 73 12.64 -6.26 -17.35
C ARG A 73 13.57 -6.02 -16.18
N LEU A 74 13.37 -6.76 -15.09
CA LEU A 74 14.10 -6.56 -13.83
C LEU A 74 15.62 -6.71 -13.99
N ASP A 75 16.07 -7.74 -14.70
CA ASP A 75 17.49 -8.12 -14.77
C ASP A 75 18.43 -7.00 -15.27
N ASP A 76 17.98 -6.20 -16.22
CA ASP A 76 18.78 -5.14 -16.86
C ASP A 76 18.14 -3.75 -16.84
N GLY A 77 16.97 -3.62 -16.21
CA GLY A 77 16.22 -2.35 -16.13
C GLY A 77 15.66 -1.88 -17.48
N ALA A 78 15.60 -2.75 -18.50
CA ALA A 78 15.12 -2.35 -19.82
C ALA A 78 13.61 -2.07 -19.81
N VAL A 79 13.23 -0.85 -20.19
CA VAL A 79 11.83 -0.48 -20.39
C VAL A 79 11.31 -1.13 -21.69
N LEU A 80 10.38 -2.06 -21.54
CA LEU A 80 9.78 -2.82 -22.65
C LEU A 80 8.54 -2.12 -23.22
N LYS A 81 7.77 -1.46 -22.35
CA LYS A 81 6.59 -0.69 -22.72
C LYS A 81 6.49 0.56 -21.86
N ARG A 82 6.04 1.66 -22.46
CA ARG A 82 5.88 2.94 -21.76
C ARG A 82 4.66 3.68 -22.28
N LYS A 83 3.82 4.16 -21.36
CA LYS A 83 2.75 5.11 -21.62
C LYS A 83 3.01 6.38 -20.80
N ALA A 84 3.23 7.51 -21.47
CA ALA A 84 3.32 8.79 -20.78
C ALA A 84 1.92 9.26 -20.35
N LEU A 85 1.83 9.84 -19.16
CA LEU A 85 0.65 10.61 -18.78
C LEU A 85 0.72 12.02 -19.39
N GLY A 86 -0.45 12.65 -19.57
CA GLY A 86 -0.50 14.05 -19.98
C GLY A 86 0.21 14.94 -18.98
N SER A 87 0.87 16.02 -19.43
CA SER A 87 1.76 16.83 -18.60
C SER A 87 1.11 17.48 -17.37
N ARG A 88 -0.23 17.62 -17.36
CA ARG A 88 -1.02 18.12 -16.23
C ARG A 88 -1.20 17.12 -15.09
N TYR A 89 -0.83 15.85 -15.28
CA TYR A 89 -1.02 14.79 -14.32
C TYR A 89 0.29 14.44 -13.63
N PHE A 90 0.20 14.23 -12.33
CA PHE A 90 1.27 13.63 -11.54
C PHE A 90 0.85 12.18 -11.26
N GLY A 91 1.54 11.22 -11.88
CA GLY A 91 1.26 9.80 -11.72
C GLY A 91 1.66 9.29 -10.34
N GLU A 92 0.83 8.43 -9.78
CA GLU A 92 1.01 7.84 -8.45
C GLU A 92 0.94 6.30 -8.54
N GLY A 93 0.51 5.64 -7.46
CA GLY A 93 0.41 4.18 -7.33
C GLY A 93 -0.30 3.49 -8.48
N ILE A 94 0.11 2.25 -8.75
CA ILE A 94 -0.43 1.40 -9.81
C ILE A 94 -0.83 0.04 -9.25
N ALA A 95 -1.85 -0.59 -9.83
CA ALA A 95 -2.22 -1.96 -9.48
C ALA A 95 -2.77 -2.71 -10.69
N VAL A 96 -2.48 -4.01 -10.76
CA VAL A 96 -3.04 -4.91 -11.78
C VAL A 96 -4.20 -5.69 -11.19
N ALA A 97 -5.36 -5.63 -11.83
CA ALA A 97 -6.54 -6.40 -11.48
C ALA A 97 -7.15 -7.05 -12.73
N GLY A 98 -6.91 -8.35 -12.90
CA GLY A 98 -7.28 -9.08 -14.11
C GLY A 98 -6.43 -8.65 -15.33
N ASP A 99 -7.11 -8.26 -16.40
CA ASP A 99 -6.51 -7.75 -17.65
C ASP A 99 -6.35 -6.23 -17.67
N ARG A 100 -6.56 -5.56 -16.53
CA ARG A 100 -6.50 -4.11 -16.37
C ARG A 100 -5.35 -3.69 -15.48
N ILE A 101 -4.83 -2.50 -15.73
CA ILE A 101 -3.92 -1.79 -14.85
C ILE A 101 -4.48 -0.41 -14.53
N PHE A 102 -4.55 -0.11 -13.24
CA PHE A 102 -5.04 1.15 -12.69
C PHE A 102 -3.83 2.02 -12.34
N GLN A 103 -3.91 3.32 -12.61
CA GLN A 103 -2.88 4.29 -12.24
C GLN A 103 -3.54 5.51 -11.58
N LEU A 104 -3.16 5.76 -10.33
CA LEU A 104 -3.61 6.93 -9.58
C LEU A 104 -2.96 8.21 -10.10
N THR A 105 -3.58 9.33 -9.76
CA THR A 105 -2.98 10.65 -9.85
C THR A 105 -2.95 11.31 -8.47
N TRP A 106 -2.01 12.23 -8.25
CA TRP A 106 -1.81 12.81 -6.93
C TRP A 106 -2.97 13.71 -6.50
N ARG A 107 -3.10 14.88 -7.14
CA ARG A 107 -4.07 15.93 -6.76
C ARG A 107 -5.16 16.15 -7.79
N GLU A 108 -5.12 15.39 -8.87
CA GLU A 108 -6.04 15.59 -9.99
C GLU A 108 -7.37 14.85 -9.81
N ASN A 109 -7.58 14.18 -8.66
CA ASN A 109 -8.80 13.47 -8.30
C ASN A 109 -9.25 12.48 -9.39
N MET A 110 -8.28 11.79 -10.00
CA MET A 110 -8.49 10.91 -11.13
C MET A 110 -7.73 9.59 -10.97
N VAL A 111 -8.34 8.50 -11.40
CA VAL A 111 -7.68 7.21 -11.61
C VAL A 111 -7.82 6.84 -13.07
N PHE A 112 -6.73 6.48 -13.71
CA PHE A 112 -6.76 5.95 -15.06
C PHE A 112 -6.86 4.43 -15.04
N GLU A 113 -7.67 3.90 -15.94
CA GLU A 113 -7.77 2.46 -16.20
C GLU A 113 -7.24 2.20 -17.61
N HIS A 114 -6.30 1.27 -17.71
CA HIS A 114 -5.68 0.88 -18.97
C HIS A 114 -5.78 -0.63 -19.17
N ASP A 115 -5.83 -1.05 -20.42
CA ASP A 115 -5.63 -2.45 -20.80
C ASP A 115 -4.18 -2.84 -20.49
N LEU A 116 -3.97 -3.91 -19.73
CA LEU A 116 -2.64 -4.33 -19.27
C LEU A 116 -1.73 -4.72 -20.43
N ALA A 117 -2.29 -5.36 -21.47
CA ALA A 117 -1.53 -5.88 -22.59
C ALA A 117 -1.03 -4.78 -23.53
N THR A 118 -1.76 -3.68 -23.67
CA THR A 118 -1.49 -2.62 -24.65
C THR A 118 -1.12 -1.29 -24.02
N PHE A 119 -1.49 -1.05 -22.76
CA PHE A 119 -1.55 0.25 -22.10
C PHE A 119 -2.49 1.25 -22.77
N ASP A 120 -3.44 0.79 -23.60
CA ASP A 120 -4.46 1.67 -24.13
C ASP A 120 -5.43 2.11 -23.03
N SER A 121 -5.86 3.37 -23.10
CA SER A 121 -6.79 3.89 -22.10
C SER A 121 -8.17 3.29 -22.30
N VAL A 122 -8.68 2.63 -21.26
CA VAL A 122 -10.00 2.01 -21.25
C VAL A 122 -11.01 2.96 -20.63
N ASN A 123 -10.68 3.53 -19.46
CA ASN A 123 -11.58 4.42 -18.73
C ASN A 123 -10.81 5.39 -17.81
N SER A 124 -11.55 6.27 -17.15
CA SER A 124 -11.05 7.10 -16.06
C SER A 124 -12.14 7.29 -15.00
N HIS A 125 -11.72 7.28 -13.73
CA HIS A 125 -12.61 7.33 -12.58
C HIS A 125 -12.31 8.54 -11.71
N TYR A 126 -13.35 9.12 -11.11
CA TYR A 126 -13.18 10.18 -10.12
C TYR A 126 -12.71 9.61 -8.78
N LEU A 127 -11.69 10.23 -8.19
CA LEU A 127 -11.17 9.91 -6.86
C LEU A 127 -11.44 11.08 -5.91
N PRO A 128 -12.27 10.92 -4.86
CA PRO A 128 -12.63 12.02 -3.97
C PRO A 128 -11.50 12.50 -3.03
N THR A 129 -10.37 11.78 -2.99
CA THR A 129 -9.19 12.07 -2.17
C THR A 129 -7.97 12.36 -3.06
N GLU A 130 -6.81 12.66 -2.45
CA GLU A 130 -5.54 12.43 -3.16
C GLU A 130 -5.36 10.93 -3.41
N GLY A 131 -4.50 10.56 -4.37
CA GLY A 131 -4.08 9.18 -4.61
C GLY A 131 -2.57 9.03 -4.37
N TRP A 132 -2.16 8.05 -3.57
CA TRP A 132 -0.75 7.81 -3.24
C TRP A 132 -0.36 6.39 -3.66
N GLY A 133 -0.59 5.37 -2.84
CA GLY A 133 -0.34 3.97 -3.19
C GLY A 133 -1.60 3.23 -3.64
N LEU A 134 -1.40 2.18 -4.43
CA LEU A 134 -2.47 1.29 -4.90
C LEU A 134 -1.95 -0.14 -4.94
N THR A 135 -2.73 -1.10 -4.45
CA THR A 135 -2.45 -2.54 -4.63
C THR A 135 -3.76 -3.30 -4.85
N TRP A 136 -3.70 -4.62 -5.04
CA TRP A 136 -4.84 -5.48 -5.34
C TRP A 136 -4.79 -6.74 -4.46
N ASP A 137 -5.87 -7.02 -3.72
CA ASP A 137 -5.94 -8.18 -2.82
C ASP A 137 -6.57 -9.43 -3.44
N GLY A 138 -6.95 -9.38 -4.72
CA GLY A 138 -7.72 -10.42 -5.39
C GLY A 138 -9.22 -10.14 -5.49
N GLU A 139 -9.73 -9.14 -4.76
CA GLU A 139 -11.14 -8.75 -4.73
C GLU A 139 -11.36 -7.22 -4.81
N HIS A 140 -10.51 -6.42 -4.16
CA HIS A 140 -10.58 -4.97 -4.07
C HIS A 140 -9.25 -4.31 -4.43
N LEU A 141 -9.35 -3.16 -5.09
CA LEU A 141 -8.24 -2.22 -5.19
C LEU A 141 -8.09 -1.52 -3.83
N ILE A 142 -6.90 -1.57 -3.24
CA ILE A 142 -6.60 -0.97 -1.94
C ILE A 142 -5.76 0.27 -2.16
N LEU A 143 -6.26 1.41 -1.70
CA LEU A 143 -5.67 2.74 -1.93
C LEU A 143 -5.24 3.39 -0.61
N SER A 144 -4.10 4.06 -0.64
CA SER A 144 -3.68 5.05 0.36
C SER A 144 -3.71 6.47 -0.24
N ASP A 145 -3.90 7.47 0.61
CA ASP A 145 -3.98 8.89 0.24
C ASP A 145 -3.06 9.77 1.12
N GLY A 146 -2.09 9.16 1.81
CA GLY A 146 -1.23 9.83 2.80
C GLY A 146 -1.89 10.07 4.16
N SER A 147 -3.19 9.79 4.33
CA SER A 147 -3.84 9.78 5.64
C SER A 147 -3.48 8.52 6.44
N ASP A 148 -4.21 8.29 7.54
CA ASP A 148 -4.18 7.05 8.31
C ASP A 148 -5.25 6.04 7.85
N ARG A 149 -5.71 6.10 6.60
CA ARG A 149 -6.74 5.18 6.10
C ARG A 149 -6.29 4.40 4.88
N LEU A 150 -6.78 3.17 4.79
CA LEU A 150 -6.84 2.40 3.55
C LEU A 150 -8.28 2.36 3.06
N TYR A 151 -8.45 2.54 1.75
CA TYR A 151 -9.74 2.55 1.08
C TYR A 151 -9.81 1.38 0.10
N PHE A 152 -10.94 0.68 0.09
CA PHE A 152 -11.15 -0.52 -0.71
C PHE A 152 -12.19 -0.19 -1.78
N TYR A 153 -11.78 -0.26 -3.03
CA TYR A 153 -12.61 0.03 -4.18
C TYR A 153 -12.91 -1.23 -4.97
N ASP A 154 -14.14 -1.35 -5.44
CA ASP A 154 -14.53 -2.34 -6.42
C ASP A 154 -13.88 -1.97 -7.77
N PRO A 155 -13.16 -2.87 -8.44
CA PRO A 155 -12.48 -2.56 -9.70
C PRO A 155 -13.48 -2.33 -10.86
N ASP A 156 -14.72 -2.78 -10.74
CA ASP A 156 -15.78 -2.60 -11.72
C ASP A 156 -16.57 -1.32 -11.42
N GLY A 157 -16.11 -0.23 -12.04
CA GLY A 157 -16.72 1.09 -11.89
C GLY A 157 -16.19 1.90 -10.70
N PHE A 158 -15.14 1.41 -10.02
CA PHE A 158 -14.34 2.16 -9.06
C PHE A 158 -15.17 2.74 -7.90
N GLN A 159 -16.09 1.94 -7.36
CA GLN A 159 -16.95 2.36 -6.25
C GLN A 159 -16.30 2.02 -4.91
N LEU A 160 -16.32 2.97 -3.97
CA LEU A 160 -15.81 2.73 -2.62
C LEU A 160 -16.68 1.69 -1.90
N VAL A 161 -16.07 0.57 -1.51
CA VAL A 161 -16.73 -0.51 -0.77
C VAL A 161 -16.64 -0.25 0.74
N ARG A 162 -15.42 0.01 1.23
CA ARG A 162 -15.15 0.26 2.65
C ARG A 162 -13.85 1.02 2.85
N SER A 163 -13.60 1.46 4.08
CA SER A 163 -12.29 1.94 4.50
C SER A 163 -11.98 1.53 5.93
N VAL A 164 -10.71 1.45 6.26
CA VAL A 164 -10.22 1.10 7.60
C VAL A 164 -9.16 2.11 8.06
N ALA A 165 -9.17 2.46 9.35
CA ALA A 165 -8.12 3.30 9.92
C ALA A 165 -6.93 2.42 10.29
N VAL A 166 -5.73 2.82 9.90
CA VAL A 166 -4.49 2.12 10.21
C VAL A 166 -3.94 2.60 11.53
N THR A 167 -3.70 1.67 12.44
CA THR A 167 -3.14 1.99 13.76
C THR A 167 -2.02 1.05 14.16
N ILE A 168 -1.04 1.60 14.88
CA ILE A 168 0.00 0.86 15.58
C ILE A 168 -0.19 1.06 17.07
N GLN A 169 -0.45 -0.02 17.81
CA GLN A 169 -0.75 0.01 19.25
C GLN A 169 -1.86 1.04 19.63
N GLY A 170 -2.86 1.18 18.77
CA GLY A 170 -4.00 2.10 18.94
C GLY A 170 -3.69 3.57 18.60
N ARG A 171 -2.54 3.88 18.00
CA ARG A 171 -2.21 5.22 17.48
C ARG A 171 -2.30 5.24 15.96
N PRO A 172 -2.90 6.26 15.33
CA PRO A 172 -2.92 6.40 13.88
C PRO A 172 -1.53 6.35 13.24
N VAL A 173 -1.40 5.60 12.14
CA VAL A 173 -0.20 5.63 11.28
C VAL A 173 -0.53 6.44 10.04
N ARG A 174 0.07 7.62 9.90
CA ARG A 174 -0.15 8.54 8.76
C ARG A 174 0.96 8.40 7.73
N PHE A 175 0.79 9.07 6.59
CA PHE A 175 1.75 9.10 5.49
C PHE A 175 1.96 7.74 4.84
N LEU A 176 0.91 6.90 4.86
CA LEU A 176 0.88 5.67 4.08
C LEU A 176 1.00 6.05 2.61
N ASN A 177 2.03 5.52 1.96
CA ASN A 177 2.37 5.83 0.59
C ASN A 177 2.21 4.58 -0.26
N GLU A 178 3.23 4.19 -1.02
CA GLU A 178 3.19 3.00 -1.87
C GLU A 178 2.81 1.73 -1.10
N LEU A 179 2.02 0.86 -1.74
CA LEU A 179 1.36 -0.29 -1.14
C LEU A 179 1.68 -1.56 -1.93
N GLU A 180 1.81 -2.69 -1.24
CA GLU A 180 1.81 -4.02 -1.86
C GLU A 180 1.04 -5.04 -1.02
N TYR A 181 0.24 -5.90 -1.66
CA TYR A 181 -0.50 -6.96 -0.98
C TYR A 181 0.29 -8.27 -0.99
N ILE A 182 0.68 -8.76 0.20
CA ILE A 182 1.56 -9.91 0.34
C ILE A 182 0.99 -10.85 1.40
N ASP A 183 0.70 -12.09 1.00
CA ASP A 183 0.31 -13.20 1.88
C ASP A 183 -0.80 -12.82 2.91
N GLY A 184 -1.78 -12.00 2.51
CA GLY A 184 -2.92 -11.60 3.35
C GLY A 184 -2.80 -10.22 4.00
N GLU A 185 -1.65 -9.56 3.88
CA GLU A 185 -1.36 -8.27 4.53
C GLU A 185 -1.15 -7.16 3.48
N VAL A 186 -1.48 -5.92 3.87
CA VAL A 186 -1.09 -4.74 3.11
C VAL A 186 0.21 -4.20 3.67
N TRP A 187 1.25 -4.19 2.86
CA TRP A 187 2.54 -3.60 3.16
C TRP A 187 2.53 -2.17 2.65
N ALA A 188 2.90 -1.22 3.50
CA ALA A 188 2.86 0.20 3.14
C ALA A 188 4.18 0.88 3.47
N ASN A 189 4.77 1.57 2.50
CA ASN A 189 5.79 2.56 2.80
C ASN A 189 5.18 3.68 3.67
N VAL A 190 5.92 4.15 4.67
CA VAL A 190 5.56 5.35 5.42
C VAL A 190 6.43 6.51 4.94
N TRP A 191 5.85 7.45 4.19
CA TRP A 191 6.61 8.55 3.58
C TRP A 191 7.34 9.38 4.62
N THR A 192 8.56 9.81 4.27
CA THR A 192 9.56 10.49 5.12
C THR A 192 10.22 9.62 6.21
N SER A 193 9.88 8.33 6.28
CA SER A 193 10.60 7.34 7.10
C SER A 193 11.45 6.39 6.23
N ASN A 194 12.14 5.44 6.87
CA ASN A 194 12.74 4.28 6.20
C ASN A 194 12.02 2.98 6.60
N GLU A 195 10.73 3.06 6.89
CA GLU A 195 9.94 1.94 7.41
C GLU A 195 8.89 1.48 6.39
N ILE A 196 8.61 0.19 6.43
CA ILE A 196 7.42 -0.42 5.84
C ILE A 196 6.60 -0.99 7.00
N VAL A 197 5.30 -0.68 7.03
CA VAL A 197 4.37 -1.28 8.00
C VAL A 197 3.59 -2.40 7.34
N ARG A 198 3.42 -3.52 8.05
CA ARG A 198 2.60 -4.66 7.63
C ARG A 198 1.25 -4.58 8.32
N ILE A 199 0.18 -4.40 7.56
CA ILE A 199 -1.14 -4.03 8.06
C ILE A 199 -2.11 -5.17 7.80
N ASP A 200 -2.88 -5.54 8.82
CA ASP A 200 -4.06 -6.38 8.64
C ASP A 200 -5.16 -5.57 7.92
N PRO A 201 -5.58 -5.95 6.69
CA PRO A 201 -6.54 -5.17 5.90
C PRO A 201 -7.98 -5.23 6.44
N ALA A 202 -8.30 -6.19 7.32
CA ALA A 202 -9.61 -6.31 7.93
C ALA A 202 -9.76 -5.35 9.12
N THR A 203 -8.71 -5.21 9.95
CA THR A 203 -8.75 -4.41 11.18
C THR A 203 -8.03 -3.06 11.08
N GLY A 204 -7.08 -2.93 10.15
CA GLY A 204 -6.15 -1.80 10.07
C GLY A 204 -5.04 -1.84 11.12
N GLU A 205 -4.94 -2.91 11.91
CA GLU A 205 -3.86 -3.03 12.90
C GLU A 205 -2.53 -3.35 12.20
N VAL A 206 -1.50 -2.57 12.50
CA VAL A 206 -0.12 -2.91 12.14
C VAL A 206 0.30 -4.15 12.92
N ARG A 207 0.67 -5.21 12.19
CA ARG A 207 1.16 -6.48 12.71
C ARG A 207 2.65 -6.44 13.00
N SER A 208 3.43 -5.78 12.14
CA SER A 208 4.88 -5.63 12.31
C SER A 208 5.41 -4.44 11.51
N VAL A 209 6.65 -4.04 11.81
CA VAL A 209 7.37 -2.98 11.11
C VAL A 209 8.68 -3.54 10.57
N VAL A 210 8.95 -3.25 9.30
CA VAL A 210 10.22 -3.53 8.64
C VAL A 210 11.03 -2.24 8.61
N ASP A 211 12.23 -2.28 9.16
CA ASP A 211 13.12 -1.13 9.26
C ASP A 211 14.22 -1.23 8.21
N LEU A 212 14.17 -0.35 7.21
CA LEU A 212 15.11 -0.29 6.09
C LEU A 212 16.14 0.82 6.24
N ARG A 213 16.42 1.27 7.48
CA ARG A 213 17.49 2.25 7.72
C ARG A 213 18.82 1.76 7.12
N GLY A 214 19.54 2.69 6.51
CA GLY A 214 20.81 2.43 5.82
C GLY A 214 20.69 1.88 4.39
N LEU A 215 19.50 1.47 3.92
CA LEU A 215 19.34 0.90 2.57
C LEU A 215 19.64 1.95 1.48
N ARG A 216 19.16 3.19 1.70
CA ARG A 216 19.43 4.32 0.80
C ARG A 216 20.93 4.57 0.61
N ASP A 217 21.74 4.36 1.64
CA ASP A 217 23.18 4.62 1.61
C ASP A 217 23.93 3.60 0.74
N GLN A 218 23.27 2.49 0.38
CA GLN A 218 23.79 1.45 -0.52
C GLN A 218 23.52 1.73 -2.00
N THR A 219 22.88 2.86 -2.34
CA THR A 219 22.59 3.23 -3.73
C THR A 219 22.98 4.68 -4.02
N THR A 220 23.26 4.96 -5.30
CA THR A 220 23.25 6.35 -5.77
C THR A 220 21.79 6.83 -5.82
N ALA A 221 21.55 8.05 -5.33
CA ALA A 221 20.23 8.64 -5.19
C ALA A 221 20.20 10.07 -5.76
N GLY A 222 19.24 10.37 -6.63
CA GLY A 222 19.17 11.64 -7.37
C GLY A 222 18.56 12.80 -6.56
N GLY A 223 19.28 13.37 -5.60
CA GLY A 223 18.87 14.61 -4.91
C GLY A 223 18.11 14.40 -3.59
N SER A 224 17.49 15.47 -3.08
CA SER A 224 16.87 15.49 -1.73
C SER A 224 15.60 14.67 -1.62
N ASP A 225 14.83 14.56 -2.70
CA ASP A 225 13.54 13.86 -2.73
C ASP A 225 13.69 12.35 -2.96
N ALA A 226 14.93 11.86 -2.98
CA ALA A 226 15.26 10.47 -3.27
C ALA A 226 15.08 9.56 -2.03
N VAL A 227 13.83 9.38 -1.64
CA VAL A 227 13.40 8.62 -0.46
C VAL A 227 12.93 7.21 -0.83
N LEU A 228 12.93 6.30 0.15
CA LEU A 228 12.31 4.97 0.06
C LEU A 228 10.86 5.09 -0.40
N ASN A 229 10.50 4.38 -1.48
CA ASN A 229 9.14 4.27 -2.01
C ASN A 229 9.10 3.25 -3.16
N GLY A 230 8.21 2.26 -3.08
CA GLY A 230 8.09 1.16 -4.04
C GLY A 230 8.42 -0.18 -3.40
N ILE A 231 7.41 -1.05 -3.32
CA ILE A 231 7.46 -2.41 -2.81
C ILE A 231 6.86 -3.30 -3.90
N ALA A 232 7.52 -4.41 -4.22
CA ALA A 232 6.96 -5.38 -5.16
C ALA A 232 7.16 -6.80 -4.66
N TRP A 233 6.15 -7.65 -4.86
CA TRP A 233 6.19 -9.05 -4.48
C TRP A 233 6.17 -9.96 -5.70
N ASP A 234 7.27 -10.67 -5.90
CA ASP A 234 7.32 -11.77 -6.87
C ASP A 234 6.85 -13.05 -6.20
N ALA A 235 5.56 -13.35 -6.32
CA ALA A 235 4.95 -14.53 -5.70
C ALA A 235 5.50 -15.86 -6.23
N ASP A 236 5.90 -15.93 -7.50
CA ASP A 236 6.38 -17.17 -8.14
C ASP A 236 7.74 -17.59 -7.57
N ASN A 237 8.61 -16.61 -7.28
CA ASN A 237 9.96 -16.84 -6.76
C ASN A 237 10.11 -16.50 -5.27
N ARG A 238 9.04 -15.99 -4.63
CA ARG A 238 9.01 -15.49 -3.25
C ARG A 238 10.06 -14.42 -2.95
N ARG A 239 10.18 -13.42 -3.83
CA ARG A 239 11.15 -12.33 -3.70
C ARG A 239 10.45 -11.03 -3.30
N LEU A 240 10.95 -10.40 -2.24
CA LEU A 240 10.55 -9.07 -1.84
C LEU A 240 11.51 -8.05 -2.45
N LEU A 241 10.98 -7.20 -3.32
CA LEU A 241 11.74 -6.14 -3.99
C LEU A 241 11.35 -4.77 -3.40
N VAL A 242 12.34 -3.93 -3.15
CA VAL A 242 12.15 -2.56 -2.67
C VAL A 242 13.04 -1.58 -3.41
N THR A 243 12.59 -0.35 -3.58
CA THR A 243 13.38 0.73 -4.18
C THR A 243 13.01 2.08 -3.58
N GLY A 244 13.44 3.14 -4.25
CA GLY A 244 13.06 4.48 -3.90
C GLY A 244 13.06 5.41 -5.10
N LYS A 245 12.55 6.60 -4.84
CA LYS A 245 12.50 7.68 -5.83
C LYS A 245 13.93 8.00 -6.25
N LEU A 246 14.21 7.97 -7.54
CA LEU A 246 15.49 8.38 -8.11
C LEU A 246 16.67 7.53 -7.64
N TRP A 247 16.42 6.30 -7.17
CA TRP A 247 17.46 5.34 -6.78
C TRP A 247 18.04 4.64 -8.01
N ALA A 248 19.33 4.35 -7.98
CA ALA A 248 20.00 3.59 -9.05
C ALA A 248 19.78 2.08 -8.97
N HIS A 249 19.16 1.58 -7.89
CA HIS A 249 18.93 0.15 -7.69
C HIS A 249 17.53 -0.17 -7.17
N ILE A 250 17.02 -1.33 -7.59
CA ILE A 250 15.99 -2.10 -6.88
C ILE A 250 16.72 -3.18 -6.08
N PHE A 251 16.36 -3.35 -4.83
CA PHE A 251 16.96 -4.34 -3.93
C PHE A 251 16.00 -5.48 -3.70
N GLU A 252 16.52 -6.70 -3.81
CA GLU A 252 15.88 -7.89 -3.25
C GLU A 252 16.34 -8.05 -1.81
N ILE A 253 15.38 -8.16 -0.89
CA ILE A 253 15.66 -8.23 0.53
C ILE A 253 15.01 -9.46 1.18
N GLU A 254 15.68 -10.00 2.18
CA GLU A 254 15.13 -10.99 3.11
C GLU A 254 14.97 -10.35 4.49
N LEU A 255 13.87 -10.68 5.16
CA LEU A 255 13.56 -10.17 6.48
C LEU A 255 13.98 -11.14 7.57
N HIS A 256 14.49 -10.60 8.67
CA HIS A 256 14.73 -11.35 9.89
C HIS A 256 14.20 -10.56 11.08
N GLU A 257 13.60 -11.26 12.03
CA GLU A 257 13.09 -10.65 13.25
C GLU A 257 14.26 -10.06 14.05
N ARG A 258 14.04 -8.85 14.59
CA ARG A 258 15.01 -8.16 15.42
C ARG A 258 14.94 -8.70 16.85
N ASP A 259 16.08 -9.16 17.34
CA ASP A 259 16.29 -9.63 18.72
C ASP A 259 15.94 -8.57 19.80
#